data_AF-A0A2E6PCS1-F1
#
_entry.id   AF-A0A2E6PCS1-F1
#
_cell.length_a   1.000
_cell.length_b   1.000
_cell.length_c   1.000
_cell.angle_alpha   90.00
_cell.angle_beta   90.00
_cell.angle_gamma   90.00
#
_symmetry.space_group_name_H-M   'P 1'
#
loop_
_entity.id
_entity.type
_entity.pdbx_description
1 polymer ?
#
loop_
_entity_poly.entity_id
_entity_poly.type
_entity_poly.pdbx_seq_one_letter_code
_entity_poly.pdbx_strand_id
1 'polypeptide(L)'
;MVKMLFDEEIFQRLESLADQPEKTRSSFWEQELKDFRFTSDGKMSGLICIGNLSKKNSKIHNLTHWLLQTPYRYFTKSSKNFETCYTATKLVAERQGRAVTLDMLRQTLSLAVIVDNLDLNKCSGINLVIGDGFGVMSSLLKLLFPEKLLVTINLSTPLLIDLYYAKKALPEEKFGLAETKGDLNNMLKDKEVGLIGITADNLRILSSIDIGFAANLHSMQEMTNSVISSYFDILRSNKNKGTTLYCCNRIYKELYDGEKIIFSEYPWDKNDKIIFDGICPWDNFEYNLKPPFWHPNPNKKQHRLVVLQAKAN
;
A
#
# COMPACT_ATOMS: atom_id res chain seq x y z
N MET A 1 15.22 29.26 -1.19
CA MET A 1 13.90 28.75 -0.76
C MET A 1 13.70 27.44 -1.50
N VAL A 2 13.56 26.30 -0.81
CA VAL A 2 13.32 25.01 -1.49
C VAL A 2 11.87 25.00 -1.95
N LYS A 3 11.63 24.71 -3.24
CA LYS A 3 10.26 24.67 -3.79
C LYS A 3 9.61 23.37 -3.34
N MET A 4 8.61 23.46 -2.46
CA MET A 4 7.73 22.32 -2.14
C MET A 4 6.78 22.07 -3.33
N LEU A 5 6.50 20.80 -3.61
CA LEU A 5 5.60 20.39 -4.69
C LEU A 5 4.27 19.92 -4.10
N PHE A 6 3.18 20.44 -4.66
CA PHE A 6 1.81 20.12 -4.25
C PHE A 6 0.94 19.76 -5.47
N ASP A 7 -0.05 18.89 -5.24
CA ASP A 7 -1.10 18.53 -6.19
C ASP A 7 -0.58 18.23 -7.62
N GLU A 8 -1.05 18.95 -8.65
CA GLU A 8 -0.70 18.68 -10.05
C GLU A 8 0.81 18.77 -10.34
N GLU A 9 1.57 19.59 -9.60
CA GLU A 9 3.03 19.67 -9.77
C GLU A 9 3.71 18.35 -9.40
N ILE A 10 3.12 17.59 -8.48
CA ILE A 10 3.62 16.28 -8.07
C ILE A 10 3.55 15.30 -9.24
N PHE A 11 2.45 15.30 -9.99
CA PHE A 11 2.24 14.34 -11.07
C PHE A 11 3.23 14.58 -12.21
N GLN A 12 3.43 15.84 -12.59
CA GLN A 12 4.44 16.21 -13.59
C GLN A 12 5.85 15.85 -13.12
N ARG A 13 6.15 16.06 -11.83
CA ARG A 13 7.44 15.69 -11.25
C ARG A 13 7.67 14.18 -11.32
N LEU A 14 6.72 13.36 -10.88
CA LEU A 14 6.88 11.90 -10.89
C LEU A 14 6.90 11.33 -12.30
N GLU A 15 6.13 11.89 -13.24
CA GLU A 15 6.23 11.53 -14.66
C GLU A 15 7.63 11.82 -15.21
N SER A 16 8.25 12.96 -14.85
CA SER A 16 9.63 13.26 -15.26
C SER A 16 10.68 12.29 -14.72
N LEU A 17 10.36 11.56 -13.64
CA LEU A 17 11.21 10.56 -13.01
C LEU A 17 10.95 9.14 -13.51
N ALA A 18 9.83 8.90 -14.23
CA ALA A 18 9.35 7.56 -14.58
C ALA A 18 10.36 6.74 -15.39
N ASP A 19 11.07 7.38 -16.33
CA ASP A 19 12.08 6.73 -17.18
C ASP A 19 13.50 6.77 -16.58
N GLN A 20 13.69 7.38 -15.41
CA GLN A 20 15.00 7.44 -14.75
C GLN A 20 15.31 6.10 -14.06
N PRO A 21 16.60 5.71 -13.97
CA PRO A 21 17.02 4.57 -13.17
C PRO A 21 16.79 4.85 -11.68
N GLU A 22 16.24 3.88 -10.96
CA GLU A 22 16.01 3.95 -9.52
C GLU A 22 16.84 2.88 -8.81
N LYS A 23 17.61 3.28 -7.80
CA LYS A 23 18.52 2.37 -7.07
C LYS A 23 17.79 1.29 -6.28
N THR A 24 16.54 1.56 -5.91
CA THR A 24 15.67 0.66 -5.16
C THR A 24 14.81 -0.23 -6.06
N ARG A 25 14.91 -0.10 -7.38
CA ARG A 25 14.17 -0.92 -8.34
C ARG A 25 14.76 -2.33 -8.37
N SER A 26 13.92 -3.34 -8.21
CA SER A 26 14.28 -4.74 -8.33
C SER A 26 14.19 -5.20 -9.79
N SER A 27 14.82 -6.34 -10.11
CA SER A 27 14.68 -6.97 -11.44
C SER A 27 13.21 -7.23 -11.81
N PHE A 28 12.35 -7.54 -10.84
CA PHE A 28 10.90 -7.60 -11.04
C PHE A 28 10.35 -6.31 -11.65
N TRP A 29 10.58 -5.16 -11.01
CA TRP A 29 10.06 -3.88 -11.49
C TRP A 29 10.76 -3.38 -12.75
N GLU A 30 12.02 -3.74 -13.00
CA GLU A 30 12.68 -3.47 -14.29
C GLU A 30 11.93 -4.12 -15.44
N GLN A 31 11.53 -5.39 -15.28
CA GLN A 31 10.79 -6.12 -16.29
C GLN A 31 9.34 -5.64 -16.41
N GLU A 32 8.64 -5.43 -15.28
CA GLU A 32 7.25 -4.99 -15.27
C GLU A 32 7.07 -3.56 -15.85
N LEU A 33 8.07 -2.69 -15.72
CA LEU A 33 8.01 -1.32 -16.24
C LEU A 33 8.51 -1.16 -17.68
N LYS A 34 9.12 -2.19 -18.27
CA LYS A 34 9.74 -2.12 -19.60
C LYS A 34 8.79 -1.55 -20.66
N ASP A 35 7.57 -2.11 -20.73
CA ASP A 35 6.55 -1.73 -21.70
C ASP A 35 5.38 -0.97 -21.09
N PHE A 36 5.46 -0.63 -19.80
CA PHE A 36 4.39 0.06 -19.08
C PHE A 36 4.68 1.56 -18.98
N ARG A 37 3.67 2.40 -19.21
CA ARG A 37 3.75 3.85 -19.03
C ARG A 37 2.47 4.40 -18.40
N PHE A 38 2.66 5.41 -17.56
CA PHE A 38 1.58 6.17 -16.94
C PHE A 38 1.96 7.64 -16.91
N THR A 39 1.02 8.51 -17.28
CA THR A 39 1.23 9.95 -17.46
C THR A 39 0.55 10.76 -16.36
N SER A 40 0.95 12.02 -16.18
CA SER A 40 0.35 12.93 -15.19
C SER A 40 -1.15 13.19 -15.39
N ASP A 41 -1.65 13.09 -16.64
CA ASP A 41 -3.08 13.19 -16.95
C ASP A 41 -3.87 11.89 -16.72
N GLY A 42 -3.19 10.82 -16.29
CA GLY A 42 -3.79 9.53 -15.95
C GLY A 42 -4.03 8.59 -17.11
N LYS A 43 -3.35 8.78 -18.24
CA LYS A 43 -3.34 7.80 -19.33
C LYS A 43 -2.38 6.67 -18.98
N MET A 44 -2.83 5.45 -19.27
CA MET A 44 -2.07 4.23 -19.03
C MET A 44 -1.94 3.49 -20.35
N SER A 45 -0.72 3.08 -20.70
CA SER A 45 -0.41 2.31 -21.90
C SER A 45 0.58 1.21 -21.59
N GLY A 46 0.52 0.11 -22.35
CA GLY A 46 1.37 -1.05 -22.15
C GLY A 46 0.69 -2.22 -21.44
N LEU A 47 1.49 -3.23 -21.10
CA LEU A 47 1.03 -4.35 -20.29
C LEU A 47 0.85 -3.89 -18.85
N ILE A 48 -0.37 -3.98 -18.32
CA ILE A 48 -0.69 -3.54 -16.96
C ILE A 48 -0.06 -4.53 -15.97
N CYS A 49 0.92 -4.06 -15.21
CA CYS A 49 1.60 -4.81 -14.16
C CYS A 49 1.10 -4.49 -12.73
N ILE A 50 0.27 -3.45 -12.59
CA ILE A 50 -0.21 -2.95 -11.29
C ILE A 50 -1.68 -3.32 -11.12
N GLY A 51 -1.97 -4.26 -10.21
CA GLY A 51 -3.31 -4.63 -9.74
C GLY A 51 -4.38 -4.79 -10.82
N ASN A 52 -5.66 -4.79 -10.41
CA ASN A 52 -6.78 -4.83 -11.35
C ASN A 52 -7.54 -3.50 -11.39
N LEU A 53 -7.63 -2.91 -12.60
CA LEU A 53 -8.46 -1.74 -12.89
C LEU A 53 -9.68 -2.15 -13.74
N SER A 54 -10.81 -2.46 -13.11
CA SER A 54 -12.05 -2.74 -13.85
C SER A 54 -12.90 -1.48 -14.01
N LYS A 55 -12.97 -0.94 -15.24
CA LYS A 55 -13.90 0.14 -15.64
C LYS A 55 -15.32 -0.38 -15.95
N LYS A 56 -15.54 -1.70 -15.93
CA LYS A 56 -16.81 -2.29 -16.37
C LYS A 56 -17.88 -2.07 -15.29
N ASN A 57 -18.78 -1.13 -15.55
CA ASN A 57 -19.89 -0.80 -14.65
C ASN A 57 -21.24 -1.36 -15.12
N SER A 58 -21.27 -2.44 -15.92
CA SER A 58 -22.57 -3.04 -16.26
C SER A 58 -23.19 -3.66 -15.00
N LYS A 59 -24.49 -3.42 -14.79
CA LYS A 59 -25.22 -3.92 -13.61
C LYS A 59 -25.06 -5.44 -13.44
N ILE A 60 -25.04 -6.17 -14.56
CA ILE A 60 -24.84 -7.62 -14.60
C ILE A 60 -23.42 -7.98 -14.14
N HIS A 61 -22.39 -7.29 -14.63
CA HIS A 61 -21.01 -7.55 -14.23
C HIS A 61 -20.80 -7.28 -12.74
N ASN A 62 -21.36 -6.18 -12.22
CA ASN A 62 -21.31 -5.84 -10.80
C ASN A 62 -22.05 -6.89 -9.94
N LEU A 63 -23.21 -7.38 -10.39
CA LEU A 63 -23.94 -8.45 -9.70
C LEU A 63 -23.13 -9.76 -9.68
N THR A 64 -22.56 -10.16 -10.82
CA THR A 64 -21.70 -11.35 -10.90
C THR A 64 -20.50 -11.24 -9.97
N HIS A 65 -19.82 -10.09 -9.96
CA HIS A 65 -18.72 -9.85 -9.03
C HIS A 65 -19.17 -9.90 -7.57
N TRP A 66 -20.29 -9.27 -7.25
CA TRP A 66 -20.86 -9.28 -5.91
C TRP A 66 -21.17 -10.72 -5.44
N LEU A 67 -21.76 -11.55 -6.31
CA LEU A 67 -22.05 -12.95 -6.02
C LEU A 67 -20.77 -13.76 -5.81
N LEU A 68 -19.79 -13.63 -6.69
CA LEU A 68 -18.51 -14.36 -6.60
C LEU A 68 -17.65 -13.94 -5.40
N GLN A 69 -17.84 -12.71 -4.91
CA GLN A 69 -17.19 -12.19 -3.71
C GLN A 69 -17.87 -12.62 -2.40
N THR A 70 -19.05 -13.27 -2.45
CA THR A 70 -19.78 -13.69 -1.24
C THR A 70 -18.94 -14.53 -0.26
N PRO A 71 -18.11 -15.50 -0.70
CA PRO A 71 -17.26 -16.26 0.22
C PRO A 71 -16.27 -15.38 0.99
N TYR A 72 -15.81 -14.27 0.42
CA TYR A 72 -14.87 -13.36 1.09
C TYR A 72 -15.52 -12.64 2.27
N ARG A 73 -16.85 -12.42 2.22
CA ARG A 73 -17.62 -11.87 3.35
C ARG A 73 -17.82 -12.88 4.47
N TYR A 74 -17.65 -14.17 4.19
CA TYR A 74 -17.66 -15.18 5.26
C TYR A 74 -16.43 -15.03 6.16
N PHE A 75 -15.27 -14.68 5.60
CA PHE A 75 -14.04 -14.42 6.38
C PHE A 75 -14.19 -13.26 7.37
N THR A 76 -15.20 -12.41 7.20
CA THR A 76 -15.43 -11.23 8.05
C THR A 76 -16.64 -11.32 8.95
N LYS A 77 -17.31 -12.47 9.04
CA LYS A 77 -18.39 -12.64 10.02
C LYS A 77 -17.92 -12.38 11.47
N SER A 78 -16.63 -12.52 11.75
CA SER A 78 -16.02 -12.21 13.04
C SER A 78 -15.55 -10.76 13.17
N SER A 79 -15.45 -10.01 12.07
CA SER A 79 -14.96 -8.63 12.07
C SER A 79 -16.06 -7.65 12.44
N LYS A 80 -15.79 -6.76 13.40
CA LYS A 80 -16.73 -5.71 13.80
C LYS A 80 -16.64 -4.49 12.91
N ASN A 81 -15.51 -4.32 12.23
CA ASN A 81 -15.21 -3.12 11.44
C ASN A 81 -15.33 -3.31 9.92
N PHE A 82 -15.68 -4.51 9.45
CA PHE A 82 -15.76 -4.80 8.02
C PHE A 82 -16.74 -3.88 7.26
N GLU A 83 -17.96 -3.68 7.76
CA GLU A 83 -18.97 -2.86 7.07
C GLU A 83 -18.54 -1.41 6.94
N THR A 84 -17.88 -0.86 7.96
CA THR A 84 -17.30 0.49 7.94
C THR A 84 -16.20 0.58 6.87
N CYS A 85 -15.26 -0.37 6.86
CA CYS A 85 -14.19 -0.41 5.87
C CYS A 85 -14.76 -0.60 4.46
N TYR A 86 -15.72 -1.50 4.27
CA TYR A 86 -16.32 -1.79 2.96
C TYR A 86 -17.14 -0.62 2.43
N THR A 87 -17.78 0.15 3.32
CA THR A 87 -18.45 1.40 2.95
C THR A 87 -17.45 2.42 2.42
N ALA A 88 -16.31 2.61 3.11
CA ALA A 88 -15.23 3.45 2.60
C ALA A 88 -14.68 2.92 1.26
N THR A 89 -14.52 1.61 1.08
CA THR A 89 -14.07 1.00 -0.18
C THR A 89 -15.00 1.28 -1.34
N LYS A 90 -16.33 1.21 -1.14
CA LYS A 90 -17.31 1.58 -2.18
C LYS A 90 -17.14 3.03 -2.59
N LEU A 91 -16.95 3.94 -1.62
CA LEU A 91 -16.71 5.36 -1.88
C LEU A 91 -15.41 5.58 -2.65
N VAL A 92 -14.32 4.91 -2.27
CA VAL A 92 -13.03 4.96 -3.01
C VAL A 92 -13.22 4.47 -4.45
N ALA A 93 -13.90 3.34 -4.65
CA ALA A 93 -14.11 2.77 -5.98
C ALA A 93 -14.95 3.71 -6.87
N GLU A 94 -16.02 4.26 -6.32
CA GLU A 94 -16.89 5.24 -6.99
C GLU A 94 -16.09 6.47 -7.42
N ARG A 95 -15.35 7.09 -6.49
CA ARG A 95 -14.54 8.29 -6.76
C ARG A 95 -13.39 8.04 -7.74
N GLN A 96 -12.80 6.84 -7.71
CA GLN A 96 -11.80 6.41 -8.70
C GLN A 96 -12.41 6.05 -10.07
N GLY A 97 -13.74 6.02 -10.19
CA GLY A 97 -14.44 5.68 -11.43
C GLY A 97 -14.28 4.20 -11.84
N ARG A 98 -14.23 3.28 -10.87
CA ARG A 98 -13.99 1.85 -11.10
C ARG A 98 -14.91 0.96 -10.25
N ALA A 99 -15.06 -0.30 -10.66
CA ALA A 99 -15.78 -1.29 -9.87
C ALA A 99 -14.96 -1.69 -8.61
N VAL A 100 -15.64 -2.16 -7.57
CA VAL A 100 -14.98 -2.76 -6.39
C VAL A 100 -14.32 -4.07 -6.82
N THR A 101 -13.00 -4.02 -7.04
CA THR A 101 -12.22 -5.18 -7.47
C THR A 101 -11.90 -6.11 -6.30
N LEU A 102 -11.46 -7.33 -6.62
CA LEU A 102 -11.00 -8.26 -5.61
C LEU A 102 -9.82 -7.70 -4.80
N ASP A 103 -8.91 -6.96 -5.45
CA ASP A 103 -7.79 -6.32 -4.76
C ASP A 103 -8.26 -5.29 -3.73
N MET A 104 -9.25 -4.46 -4.09
CA MET A 104 -9.86 -3.53 -3.13
C MET A 104 -10.51 -4.26 -1.96
N LEU A 105 -11.21 -5.37 -2.25
CA LEU A 105 -11.80 -6.20 -1.21
C LEU A 105 -10.72 -6.80 -0.30
N ARG A 106 -9.60 -7.32 -0.83
CA ARG A 106 -8.47 -7.84 -0.03
C ARG A 106 -7.86 -6.76 0.88
N GLN A 107 -7.69 -5.54 0.38
CA GLN A 107 -7.24 -4.42 1.19
C GLN A 107 -8.27 -4.03 2.27
N THR A 108 -9.56 -4.05 1.93
CA THR A 108 -10.67 -3.81 2.88
C THR A 108 -10.64 -4.83 4.02
N LEU A 109 -10.52 -6.10 3.69
CA LEU A 109 -10.47 -7.22 4.64
C LEU A 109 -9.27 -7.10 5.56
N SER A 110 -8.11 -6.77 4.99
CA SER A 110 -6.89 -6.52 5.73
C SER A 110 -7.05 -5.37 6.71
N LEU A 111 -7.59 -4.23 6.26
CA LEU A 111 -7.81 -3.08 7.12
C LEU A 111 -8.81 -3.38 8.23
N ALA A 112 -9.92 -4.07 7.93
CA ALA A 112 -10.92 -4.47 8.91
C ALA A 112 -10.31 -5.30 10.04
N VAL A 113 -9.48 -6.31 9.70
CA VAL A 113 -8.80 -7.14 10.71
C VAL A 113 -7.72 -6.37 11.47
N ILE A 114 -7.03 -5.42 10.82
CA ILE A 114 -6.09 -4.53 11.52
C ILE A 114 -6.83 -3.73 12.58
N VAL A 115 -7.93 -3.05 12.23
CA VAL A 115 -8.65 -2.18 13.17
C VAL A 115 -9.45 -2.96 14.23
N ASP A 116 -9.77 -4.23 13.98
CA ASP A 116 -10.32 -5.13 15.01
C ASP A 116 -9.30 -5.46 16.11
N ASN A 117 -8.00 -5.42 15.78
CA ASN A 117 -6.90 -5.81 16.68
C ASN A 117 -6.03 -4.63 17.13
N LEU A 118 -6.20 -3.45 16.53
CA LEU A 118 -5.38 -2.27 16.76
C LEU A 118 -6.21 -0.99 16.66
N ASP A 119 -6.20 -0.20 17.72
CA ASP A 119 -6.79 1.13 17.72
C ASP A 119 -5.84 2.14 17.07
N LEU A 120 -5.97 2.32 15.75
CA LEU A 120 -5.10 3.21 14.96
C LEU A 120 -5.14 4.67 15.42
N ASN A 121 -6.21 5.14 16.07
CA ASN A 121 -6.25 6.48 16.63
C ASN A 121 -5.23 6.64 17.78
N LYS A 122 -5.02 5.58 18.57
CA LYS A 122 -4.09 5.54 19.70
C LYS A 122 -2.64 5.29 19.29
N CYS A 123 -2.37 4.83 18.07
CA CYS A 123 -1.01 4.74 17.55
C CYS A 123 -0.41 6.16 17.46
N SER A 124 0.57 6.48 18.30
CA SER A 124 1.33 7.74 18.19
C SER A 124 2.05 7.82 16.86
N GLY A 125 2.23 9.02 16.31
CA GLY A 125 2.92 9.20 15.03
C GLY A 125 2.02 9.08 13.81
N ILE A 126 2.65 8.94 12.66
CA ILE A 126 2.01 8.94 11.34
C ILE A 126 1.73 7.53 10.83
N ASN A 127 0.82 7.42 9.87
CA ASN A 127 0.62 6.20 9.11
C ASN A 127 1.55 6.17 7.90
N LEU A 128 2.09 4.99 7.57
CA LEU A 128 2.91 4.74 6.39
C LEU A 128 2.29 3.62 5.54
N VAL A 129 2.17 3.82 4.24
CA VAL A 129 1.85 2.76 3.27
C VAL A 129 3.05 2.55 2.36
N ILE A 130 3.51 1.31 2.25
CA ILE A 130 4.64 0.92 1.41
C ILE A 130 4.10 0.18 0.19
N GLY A 131 4.20 0.81 -0.97
CA GLY A 131 3.75 0.26 -2.26
C GLY A 131 2.24 0.01 -2.33
N ASP A 132 1.43 1.07 -2.48
CA ASP A 132 -0.04 0.97 -2.44
C ASP A 132 -0.67 0.48 -3.78
N GLY A 133 0.05 0.71 -4.89
CA GLY A 133 -0.39 0.45 -6.26
C GLY A 133 -1.39 1.48 -6.80
N PHE A 134 -2.64 1.44 -6.34
CA PHE A 134 -3.72 2.34 -6.80
C PHE A 134 -4.20 3.29 -5.70
N GLY A 135 -3.37 3.53 -4.68
CA GLY A 135 -3.70 4.44 -3.59
C GLY A 135 -4.90 3.98 -2.74
N VAL A 136 -5.27 2.70 -2.75
CA VAL A 136 -6.50 2.21 -2.12
C VAL A 136 -6.33 2.18 -0.60
N MET A 137 -5.24 1.64 -0.08
CA MET A 137 -5.01 1.55 1.37
C MET A 137 -4.83 2.95 1.94
N SER A 138 -4.11 3.82 1.23
CA SER A 138 -3.93 5.22 1.59
C SER A 138 -5.26 5.96 1.66
N SER A 139 -6.12 5.79 0.65
CA SER A 139 -7.45 6.39 0.62
C SER A 139 -8.32 5.89 1.78
N LEU A 140 -8.30 4.59 2.05
CA LEU A 140 -9.06 3.99 3.14
C LEU A 140 -8.61 4.50 4.51
N LEU A 141 -7.29 4.52 4.75
CA LEU A 141 -6.73 5.04 6.01
C LEU A 141 -7.09 6.51 6.21
N LYS A 142 -7.02 7.33 5.16
CA LYS A 142 -7.36 8.75 5.29
C LYS A 142 -8.86 8.98 5.51
N LEU A 143 -9.74 8.23 4.83
CA LEU A 143 -11.19 8.33 5.04
C LEU A 143 -11.62 7.89 6.44
N LEU A 144 -10.99 6.86 7.00
CA LEU A 144 -11.36 6.30 8.30
C LEU A 144 -10.65 6.99 9.47
N PHE A 145 -9.48 7.60 9.22
CA PHE A 145 -8.67 8.29 10.22
C PHE A 145 -8.21 9.66 9.69
N PRO A 146 -9.15 10.59 9.44
CA PRO A 146 -8.86 11.85 8.75
C PRO A 146 -7.89 12.77 9.49
N GLU A 147 -7.77 12.64 10.81
CA GLU A 147 -6.83 13.43 11.61
C GLU A 147 -5.37 12.93 11.51
N LYS A 148 -5.14 11.71 11.01
CA LYS A 148 -3.80 11.16 10.85
C LYS A 148 -3.20 11.68 9.55
N LEU A 149 -2.00 12.26 9.65
CA LEU A 149 -1.15 12.45 8.48
C LEU A 149 -0.70 11.09 7.96
N LEU A 150 -0.71 10.96 6.64
CA LEU A 150 -0.35 9.74 5.94
C LEU A 150 0.86 9.97 5.04
N VAL A 151 1.80 9.04 5.05
CA VAL A 151 2.88 8.96 4.06
C VAL A 151 2.67 7.71 3.21
N THR A 152 2.86 7.84 1.91
CA THR A 152 2.98 6.70 1.00
C THR A 152 4.34 6.73 0.31
N ILE A 153 4.97 5.55 0.18
CA ILE A 153 6.28 5.40 -0.43
C ILE A 153 6.26 4.29 -1.48
N ASN A 154 6.77 4.60 -2.67
CA ASN A 154 6.81 3.67 -3.79
C ASN A 154 7.87 4.08 -4.84
N LEU A 155 8.15 3.23 -5.82
CA LEU A 155 8.92 3.60 -7.01
C LEU A 155 8.18 4.72 -7.77
N SER A 156 8.89 5.51 -8.57
CA SER A 156 8.39 6.77 -9.15
C SER A 156 7.12 6.58 -9.98
N THR A 157 7.11 5.59 -10.90
CA THR A 157 5.94 5.32 -11.75
C THR A 157 4.76 4.75 -10.95
N PRO A 158 4.93 3.71 -10.11
CA PRO A 158 3.86 3.28 -9.19
C PRO A 158 3.38 4.37 -8.22
N LEU A 159 4.26 5.23 -7.71
CA LEU A 159 3.90 6.34 -6.82
C LEU A 159 3.04 7.38 -7.54
N LEU A 160 3.32 7.65 -8.82
CA LEU A 160 2.46 8.50 -9.64
C LEU A 160 1.03 7.95 -9.70
N ILE A 161 0.90 6.63 -9.85
CA ILE A 161 -0.40 5.95 -9.88
C ILE A 161 -1.07 5.99 -8.51
N ASP A 162 -0.31 5.73 -7.44
CA ASP A 162 -0.77 5.82 -6.05
C ASP A 162 -1.44 7.17 -5.80
N LEU A 163 -0.70 8.25 -6.08
CA LEU A 163 -1.15 9.61 -5.79
C LEU A 163 -2.25 10.05 -6.74
N TYR A 164 -2.20 9.70 -8.03
CA TYR A 164 -3.25 10.05 -8.97
C TYR A 164 -4.60 9.44 -8.58
N TYR A 165 -4.62 8.14 -8.24
CA TYR A 165 -5.86 7.46 -7.83
C TYR A 165 -6.29 7.80 -6.40
N ALA A 166 -5.35 8.07 -5.49
CA ALA A 166 -5.68 8.62 -4.18
C ALA A 166 -6.29 10.03 -4.29
N LYS A 167 -5.78 10.90 -5.17
CA LYS A 167 -6.33 12.25 -5.38
C LYS A 167 -7.75 12.21 -5.92
N LYS A 168 -8.07 11.26 -6.80
CA LYS A 168 -9.47 11.00 -7.21
C LYS A 168 -10.34 10.62 -6.03
N ALA A 169 -9.86 9.74 -5.16
CA ALA A 169 -10.61 9.29 -3.97
C ALA A 169 -10.71 10.35 -2.87
N LEU A 170 -9.76 11.29 -2.82
CA LEU A 170 -9.59 12.31 -1.78
C LEU A 170 -9.41 13.71 -2.42
N PRO A 171 -10.41 14.23 -3.14
CA PRO A 171 -10.25 15.46 -3.93
C PRO A 171 -9.91 16.69 -3.08
N GLU A 172 -10.43 16.74 -1.85
CA GLU A 172 -10.26 17.85 -0.91
C GLU A 172 -8.91 17.83 -0.15
N GLU A 173 -8.21 16.70 -0.15
CA GLU A 173 -6.96 16.56 0.58
C GLU A 173 -5.80 17.19 -0.21
N LYS A 174 -4.99 18.03 0.44
CA LYS A 174 -3.77 18.59 -0.15
C LYS A 174 -2.67 17.55 -0.11
N PHE A 175 -2.10 17.25 -1.27
CA PHE A 175 -1.02 16.26 -1.40
C PHE A 175 0.33 16.96 -1.52
N GLY A 176 1.36 16.38 -0.90
CA GLY A 176 2.75 16.84 -1.03
C GLY A 176 3.68 15.74 -1.57
N LEU A 177 4.78 16.12 -2.23
CA LEU A 177 5.88 15.22 -2.56
C LEU A 177 7.16 15.66 -1.83
N ALA A 178 7.69 14.80 -0.96
CA ALA A 178 8.92 15.09 -0.24
C ALA A 178 10.13 14.41 -0.92
N GLU A 179 11.05 15.24 -1.41
CA GLU A 179 12.30 14.78 -2.04
C GLU A 179 13.50 14.91 -1.09
N THR A 180 13.37 15.72 -0.04
CA THR A 180 14.39 15.93 1.00
C THR A 180 13.80 15.84 2.41
N LYS A 181 14.66 15.69 3.42
CA LYS A 181 14.25 15.81 4.83
C LYS A 181 13.66 17.19 5.14
N GLY A 182 14.13 18.23 4.45
CA GLY A 182 13.60 19.59 4.60
C GLY A 182 12.16 19.70 4.13
N ASP A 183 11.84 19.14 2.96
CA ASP A 183 10.49 19.14 2.40
C ASP A 183 9.52 18.41 3.32
N LEU A 184 9.91 17.20 3.76
CA LEU A 184 9.09 16.42 4.69
C LEU A 184 8.85 17.20 5.98
N ASN A 185 9.89 17.74 6.61
CA ASN A 185 9.74 18.50 7.85
C ASN A 185 8.86 19.75 7.72
N ASN A 186 8.83 20.38 6.55
CA ASN A 186 7.95 21.51 6.28
C ASN A 186 6.50 21.04 6.10
N MET A 187 6.27 19.97 5.34
CA MET A 187 4.94 19.39 5.13
C MET A 187 4.33 18.82 6.42
N LEU A 188 5.12 18.24 7.31
CA LEU A 188 4.66 17.79 8.64
C LEU A 188 4.11 18.92 9.51
N LYS A 189 4.54 20.17 9.27
CA LYS A 189 4.08 21.36 10.01
C LYS A 189 2.85 22.01 9.37
N ASP A 190 2.60 21.70 8.09
CA ASP A 190 1.44 22.21 7.36
C ASP A 190 0.23 21.31 7.64
N LYS A 191 -0.74 21.85 8.39
CA LYS A 191 -1.95 21.12 8.79
C LYS A 191 -2.92 20.87 7.62
N GLU A 192 -2.73 21.55 6.49
CA GLU A 192 -3.56 21.31 5.30
C GLU A 192 -3.13 20.05 4.55
N VAL A 193 -1.88 19.63 4.71
CA VAL A 193 -1.34 18.46 4.01
C VAL A 193 -1.90 17.19 4.64
N GLY A 194 -2.67 16.43 3.86
CA GLY A 194 -3.28 15.19 4.30
C GLY A 194 -2.47 13.94 3.97
N LEU A 195 -1.72 13.99 2.87
CA LEU A 195 -0.99 12.86 2.31
C LEU A 195 0.32 13.32 1.68
N ILE A 196 1.42 12.64 2.02
CA ILE A 196 2.75 12.93 1.47
C ILE A 196 3.28 11.71 0.73
N GLY A 197 3.64 11.89 -0.55
CA GLY A 197 4.37 10.91 -1.34
C GLY A 197 5.88 11.01 -1.11
N ILE A 198 6.56 9.87 -1.15
CA ILE A 198 8.03 9.76 -1.13
C ILE A 198 8.44 8.71 -2.17
N THR A 199 9.43 8.99 -3.00
CA THR A 199 9.99 7.98 -3.91
C THR A 199 10.84 6.97 -3.13
N ALA A 200 10.88 5.71 -3.56
CA ALA A 200 11.60 4.66 -2.84
C ALA A 200 13.10 4.93 -2.69
N ASP A 201 13.74 5.59 -3.67
CA ASP A 201 15.15 6.02 -3.58
C ASP A 201 15.40 7.05 -2.46
N ASN A 202 14.34 7.72 -2.01
CA ASN A 202 14.33 8.71 -0.93
C ASN A 202 13.94 8.11 0.43
N LEU A 203 13.85 6.78 0.54
CA LEU A 203 13.49 6.01 1.75
C LEU A 203 14.13 6.54 3.05
N ARG A 204 15.41 6.95 3.01
CA ARG A 204 16.13 7.42 4.21
C ARG A 204 15.51 8.67 4.86
N ILE A 205 14.67 9.42 4.15
CA ILE A 205 13.96 10.58 4.69
C ILE A 205 12.95 10.15 5.76
N LEU A 206 12.40 8.93 5.69
CA LEU A 206 11.54 8.36 6.73
C LEU A 206 12.20 8.25 8.11
N SER A 207 13.54 8.29 8.19
CA SER A 207 14.24 8.28 9.49
C SER A 207 14.00 9.54 10.34
N SER A 208 13.42 10.61 9.77
CA SER A 208 13.17 11.85 10.49
C SER A 208 11.78 11.96 11.12
N ILE A 209 10.91 10.95 10.97
CA ILE A 209 9.51 11.01 11.39
C ILE A 209 9.11 9.85 12.29
N ASP A 210 8.16 10.13 13.17
CA ASP A 210 7.64 9.15 14.10
C ASP A 210 6.54 8.35 13.42
N ILE A 211 6.84 7.12 13.00
CA ILE A 211 5.87 6.22 12.37
C ILE A 211 5.11 5.44 13.47
N GLY A 212 3.79 5.52 13.49
CA GLY A 212 2.98 4.74 14.43
C GLY A 212 2.61 3.38 13.88
N PHE A 213 2.19 3.41 12.62
CA PHE A 213 1.67 2.28 11.91
C PHE A 213 2.20 2.28 10.49
N ALA A 214 2.62 1.11 10.02
CA ALA A 214 3.03 0.88 8.64
C ALA A 214 2.25 -0.30 8.06
N ALA A 215 1.87 -0.20 6.79
CA ALA A 215 1.21 -1.27 6.05
C ALA A 215 1.93 -1.54 4.73
N ASN A 216 2.13 -2.83 4.42
CA ASN A 216 2.53 -3.30 3.11
C ASN A 216 1.61 -4.47 2.72
N LEU A 217 1.08 -4.44 1.50
CA LEU A 217 0.34 -5.54 0.91
C LEU A 217 0.91 -5.82 -0.47
N HIS A 218 1.48 -7.00 -0.66
CA HIS A 218 2.11 -7.48 -1.90
C HIS A 218 3.32 -6.69 -2.40
N SER A 219 3.76 -5.64 -1.71
CA SER A 219 4.87 -4.81 -2.17
C SER A 219 6.26 -5.37 -1.81
N MET A 220 6.49 -5.85 -0.59
CA MET A 220 7.81 -6.35 -0.17
C MET A 220 8.23 -7.62 -0.92
N GLN A 221 7.29 -8.44 -1.40
CA GLN A 221 7.62 -9.60 -2.26
C GLN A 221 8.21 -9.20 -3.63
N GLU A 222 8.16 -7.92 -3.98
CA GLU A 222 8.62 -7.35 -5.26
C GLU A 222 9.89 -6.51 -5.08
N MET A 223 10.49 -6.54 -3.88
CA MET A 223 11.69 -5.82 -3.51
C MET A 223 12.84 -6.81 -3.30
N THR A 224 14.08 -6.33 -3.43
CA THR A 224 15.27 -7.09 -3.02
C THR A 224 15.34 -7.20 -1.50
N ASN A 225 16.07 -8.18 -0.97
CA ASN A 225 16.23 -8.33 0.49
C ASN A 225 16.93 -7.12 1.13
N SER A 226 17.80 -6.43 0.39
CA SER A 226 18.49 -5.22 0.88
C SER A 226 17.52 -4.04 1.06
N VAL A 227 16.56 -3.86 0.14
CA VAL A 227 15.51 -2.85 0.26
C VAL A 227 14.55 -3.20 1.39
N ILE A 228 14.11 -4.46 1.49
CA ILE A 228 13.28 -4.93 2.63
C ILE A 228 14.00 -4.65 3.95
N SER A 229 15.28 -4.98 4.06
CA SER A 229 16.08 -4.73 5.26
C SER A 229 16.17 -3.25 5.62
N SER A 230 16.30 -2.38 4.61
CA SER A 230 16.32 -0.93 4.83
C SER A 230 15.00 -0.40 5.41
N TYR A 231 13.85 -0.94 4.98
CA TYR A 231 12.56 -0.62 5.59
C TYR A 231 12.49 -1.06 7.04
N PHE A 232 12.83 -2.32 7.34
CA PHE A 232 12.83 -2.82 8.72
C PHE A 232 13.76 -1.99 9.63
N ASP A 233 14.95 -1.64 9.14
CA ASP A 233 15.89 -0.81 9.87
C ASP A 233 15.29 0.56 10.24
N ILE A 234 14.64 1.23 9.29
CA ILE A 234 13.99 2.52 9.53
C ILE A 234 12.84 2.39 10.52
N LEU A 235 11.98 1.39 10.34
CA LEU A 235 10.82 1.17 11.22
C LEU A 235 11.23 0.83 12.66
N ARG A 236 12.40 0.20 12.85
CA ARG A 236 12.96 -0.12 14.18
C ARG A 236 13.79 1.01 14.80
N SER A 237 14.42 1.84 13.97
CA SER A 237 15.19 3.03 14.39
C SER A 237 14.29 4.27 14.60
N ASN A 238 12.99 4.10 14.47
CA ASN A 238 11.99 5.11 14.73
C ASN A 238 12.04 5.58 16.19
N LYS A 239 11.81 6.88 16.45
CA LYS A 239 11.86 7.46 17.80
C LYS A 239 10.64 7.10 18.65
N ASN A 240 9.57 6.60 18.03
CA ASN A 240 8.41 6.10 18.73
C ASN A 240 8.75 4.85 19.56
N LYS A 241 7.95 4.53 20.58
CA LYS A 241 8.18 3.35 21.46
C LYS A 241 8.12 2.00 20.72
N GLY A 242 7.66 2.01 19.49
CA GLY A 242 7.62 0.89 18.56
C GLY A 242 6.77 1.24 17.35
N THR A 243 7.06 0.63 16.21
CA THR A 243 6.22 0.75 15.01
C THR A 243 5.36 -0.49 14.88
N THR A 244 4.05 -0.33 14.69
CA THR A 244 3.19 -1.47 14.37
C THR A 244 3.19 -1.68 12.85
N LEU A 245 3.60 -2.85 12.39
CA LEU A 245 3.67 -3.21 10.97
C LEU A 245 2.60 -4.27 10.65
N TYR A 246 1.77 -3.97 9.66
CA TYR A 246 1.01 -4.99 8.93
C TYR A 246 1.72 -5.35 7.63
N CYS A 247 1.99 -6.63 7.43
CA CYS A 247 2.75 -7.16 6.30
C CYS A 247 1.99 -8.34 5.71
N CYS A 248 1.60 -8.27 4.42
CA CYS A 248 0.93 -9.37 3.71
C CYS A 248 1.63 -9.62 2.37
N ASN A 249 2.35 -10.73 2.23
CA ASN A 249 3.18 -11.03 1.05
C ASN A 249 3.19 -12.54 0.76
N ARG A 250 3.65 -12.93 -0.43
CA ARG A 250 3.91 -14.33 -0.76
C ARG A 250 4.91 -14.94 0.23
N ILE A 251 4.68 -16.21 0.58
CA ILE A 251 5.60 -16.98 1.43
C ILE A 251 6.97 -17.13 0.75
N TYR A 252 6.95 -17.31 -0.57
CA TYR A 252 8.13 -17.44 -1.42
C TYR A 252 7.88 -16.72 -2.75
N LYS A 253 8.87 -15.96 -3.22
CA LYS A 253 8.95 -15.47 -4.59
C LYS A 253 10.42 -15.42 -5.02
N GLU A 254 10.69 -15.84 -6.24
CA GLU A 254 11.98 -15.66 -6.89
C GLU A 254 11.85 -14.47 -7.86
N LEU A 255 12.76 -13.51 -7.78
CA LEU A 255 12.84 -12.38 -8.69
C LEU A 255 13.50 -12.81 -10.01
N TYR A 256 13.44 -11.97 -11.05
CA TYR A 256 13.93 -12.35 -12.38
C TYR A 256 15.47 -12.50 -12.44
N ASP A 257 16.19 -11.91 -11.50
CA ASP A 257 17.64 -12.09 -11.31
C ASP A 257 18.01 -13.33 -10.46
N GLY A 258 17.01 -14.10 -9.99
CA GLY A 258 17.20 -15.28 -9.15
C GLY A 258 17.24 -15.00 -7.65
N GLU A 259 17.12 -13.75 -7.19
CA GLU A 259 17.03 -13.44 -5.76
C GLU A 259 15.75 -14.03 -5.16
N LYS A 260 15.89 -14.74 -4.04
CA LYS A 260 14.77 -15.39 -3.35
C LYS A 260 14.29 -14.51 -2.20
N ILE A 261 12.99 -14.22 -2.23
CA ILE A 261 12.28 -13.44 -1.22
C ILE A 261 11.40 -14.39 -0.43
N ILE A 262 11.75 -14.62 0.83
CA ILE A 262 11.10 -15.61 1.71
C ILE A 262 10.52 -14.87 2.92
N PHE A 263 9.21 -14.96 3.12
CA PHE A 263 8.50 -14.19 4.15
C PHE A 263 9.07 -14.43 5.55
N SER A 264 9.37 -15.69 5.89
CA SER A 264 9.92 -16.07 7.19
C SER A 264 11.35 -15.56 7.43
N GLU A 265 12.05 -15.15 6.36
CA GLU A 265 13.42 -14.64 6.38
C GLU A 265 13.49 -13.11 6.29
N TYR A 266 12.35 -12.41 6.27
CA TYR A 266 12.39 -10.96 6.49
C TYR A 266 13.05 -10.66 7.86
N PRO A 267 13.56 -9.44 8.09
CA PRO A 267 14.23 -9.05 9.34
C PRO A 267 13.32 -8.93 10.58
N TRP A 268 12.50 -9.95 10.80
CA TRP A 268 11.79 -10.21 12.03
C TRP A 268 12.78 -10.38 13.18
N ASP A 269 12.42 -9.86 14.35
CA ASP A 269 13.18 -10.03 15.59
C ASP A 269 12.40 -10.93 16.53
N LYS A 270 13.09 -11.79 17.28
CA LYS A 270 12.46 -12.69 18.25
C LYS A 270 11.71 -11.94 19.37
N ASN A 271 12.06 -10.69 19.61
CA ASN A 271 11.43 -9.81 20.60
C ASN A 271 10.28 -9.00 20.02
N ASP A 272 9.99 -9.12 18.72
CA ASP A 272 8.82 -8.52 18.12
C ASP A 272 7.55 -9.06 18.77
N LYS A 273 6.61 -8.18 19.11
CA LYS A 273 5.33 -8.58 19.70
C LYS A 273 4.34 -8.86 18.59
N ILE A 274 4.19 -10.14 18.24
CA ILE A 274 3.21 -10.61 17.26
C ILE A 274 1.80 -10.43 17.84
N ILE A 275 0.94 -9.71 17.09
CA ILE A 275 -0.49 -9.59 17.40
C ILE A 275 -1.23 -10.74 16.73
N PHE A 276 -0.95 -10.99 15.45
CA PHE A 276 -1.32 -12.23 14.75
C PHE A 276 -0.35 -12.53 13.61
N ASP A 277 -0.28 -13.81 13.24
CA ASP A 277 0.54 -14.31 12.14
C ASP A 277 -0.11 -15.55 11.54
N GLY A 278 -0.16 -15.66 10.21
CA GLY A 278 -0.73 -16.84 9.56
C GLY A 278 -0.95 -16.72 8.06
N ILE A 279 -1.44 -17.81 7.47
CA ILE A 279 -1.84 -17.82 6.06
C ILE A 279 -3.04 -16.89 5.88
N CYS A 280 -2.92 -15.92 4.97
CA CYS A 280 -3.96 -14.91 4.77
C CYS A 280 -5.19 -15.53 4.10
N PRO A 281 -6.35 -15.66 4.79
CA PRO A 281 -7.45 -16.47 4.27
C PRO A 281 -8.08 -15.88 3.00
N TRP A 282 -8.14 -14.55 2.88
CA TRP A 282 -8.73 -13.87 1.72
C TRP A 282 -7.76 -13.64 0.56
N ASP A 283 -6.46 -13.78 0.77
CA ASP A 283 -5.47 -13.62 -0.31
C ASP A 283 -5.08 -14.95 -0.97
N ASN A 284 -5.34 -16.06 -0.26
CA ASN A 284 -5.09 -17.41 -0.72
C ASN A 284 -6.26 -18.03 -1.50
N PHE A 285 -7.22 -17.20 -1.90
CA PHE A 285 -8.40 -17.60 -2.65
C PHE A 285 -8.65 -16.61 -3.78
N GLU A 286 -9.01 -17.12 -4.95
CA GLU A 286 -9.33 -16.34 -6.16
C GLU A 286 -10.64 -16.82 -6.78
N TYR A 287 -11.27 -15.95 -7.58
CA TYR A 287 -12.41 -16.31 -8.38
C TYR A 287 -12.28 -15.90 -9.85
N ASN A 288 -12.84 -16.72 -10.73
CA ASN A 288 -12.94 -16.49 -12.16
C ASN A 288 -14.39 -16.27 -12.58
N LEU A 289 -14.59 -15.66 -13.75
CA LEU A 289 -15.91 -15.52 -14.37
C LEU A 289 -16.41 -16.81 -15.04
N LYS A 290 -15.58 -17.87 -15.08
CA LYS A 290 -15.90 -19.17 -15.67
C LYS A 290 -15.61 -20.29 -14.66
N PRO A 291 -16.37 -21.40 -14.69
CA PRO A 291 -16.13 -22.54 -13.82
C PRO A 291 -14.78 -23.22 -14.11
N PRO A 292 -14.06 -23.74 -13.09
CA PRO A 292 -14.37 -23.63 -11.66
C PRO A 292 -14.23 -22.18 -11.17
N PHE A 293 -15.32 -21.65 -10.59
CA PHE A 293 -15.42 -20.22 -10.29
C PHE A 293 -14.49 -19.79 -9.17
N TRP A 294 -14.08 -20.71 -8.30
CA TRP A 294 -13.17 -20.42 -7.21
C TRP A 294 -12.03 -21.42 -7.19
N HIS A 295 -10.83 -20.95 -6.84
CA HIS A 295 -9.66 -21.79 -6.73
C HIS A 295 -8.69 -21.24 -5.68
N PRO A 296 -7.87 -22.12 -5.06
CA PRO A 296 -6.76 -21.69 -4.24
C PRO A 296 -5.78 -20.83 -5.05
N ASN A 297 -5.17 -19.87 -4.40
CA ASN A 297 -4.06 -19.13 -4.98
C ASN A 297 -2.81 -20.02 -4.97
N PRO A 298 -2.17 -20.30 -6.13
CA PRO A 298 -0.95 -21.11 -6.16
C PRO A 298 0.22 -20.42 -5.43
N ASN A 299 0.23 -19.09 -5.44
CA ASN A 299 1.26 -18.28 -4.82
C ASN A 299 0.84 -17.93 -3.39
N LYS A 300 1.00 -18.86 -2.44
CA LYS A 300 0.45 -18.68 -1.09
C LYS A 300 0.97 -17.41 -0.40
N LYS A 301 0.08 -16.69 0.29
CA LYS A 301 0.41 -15.48 1.07
C LYS A 301 0.33 -15.71 2.57
N GLN A 302 1.26 -15.12 3.30
CA GLN A 302 1.22 -14.99 4.74
C GLN A 302 0.98 -13.53 5.09
N HIS A 303 0.24 -13.31 6.17
CA HIS A 303 0.11 -11.99 6.76
C HIS A 303 0.53 -11.99 8.23
N ARG A 304 1.03 -10.84 8.68
CA ARG A 304 1.47 -10.64 10.06
C ARG A 304 1.14 -9.21 10.47
N LEU A 305 0.52 -9.08 11.64
CA LEU A 305 0.43 -7.80 12.36
C LEU A 305 1.33 -7.91 13.59
N VAL A 306 2.29 -7.00 13.70
CA VAL A 306 3.36 -7.11 14.69
C VAL A 306 3.81 -5.73 15.17
N VAL A 307 4.11 -5.60 16.45
CA VAL A 307 4.82 -4.42 16.98
C VAL A 307 6.31 -4.73 16.93
N LEU A 308 7.03 -3.99 16.09
CA LEU A 308 8.46 -4.17 15.92
C LEU A 308 9.21 -3.67 17.15
N GLN A 309 10.11 -4.51 17.66
CA GLN A 309 11.05 -4.12 18.72
C GLN A 309 11.94 -2.98 18.22
N ALA A 310 11.89 -1.85 18.92
CA ALA A 310 12.78 -0.72 18.66
C ALA A 310 14.24 -1.11 18.92
N LYS A 311 15.17 -0.63 18.09
CA LYS A 311 16.60 -0.77 18.38
C LYS A 311 16.91 0.02 19.65
N ALA A 312 17.69 -0.57 20.54
CA ALA A 312 18.25 0.20 21.66
C ALA A 312 19.12 1.32 21.07
N ASN A 313 18.83 2.57 21.45
CA ASN A 313 19.67 3.72 21.11
C ASN A 313 20.97 3.70 21.93
#